data_AF-A0A9P5ZU37-F1
#
_entry.id   AF-A0A9P5ZU37-F1
#
_cell.length_a   1.000
_cell.length_b   1.000
_cell.length_c   1.000
_cell.angle_alpha   90.00
_cell.angle_beta   90.00
_cell.angle_gamma   90.00
#
_symmetry.space_group_name_H-M   'P 1'
#
loop_
_entity.id
_entity.type
_entity.pdbx_description
1 polymer ?
#
loop_
_entity_poly.entity_id
_entity_poly.type
_entity_poly.pdbx_seq_one_letter_code
_entity_poly.pdbx_strand_id
1 'polypeptide(L)'
;MPLESYDGSADSQTFYRFMRESKSYVEEGQVRSKHQVEKLSRYLQGTAYTFYIRQVAFNASEWTLNMFFTSLFDYCFPTNYISKQQKKLKNLYQNGKTVKEYVSELIELFTIIGEISERDKVNILWFGLRSSIQQDLWKDRRNPETSSWEDVVAAAEVIEITQS
;
A
#
# COMPACT_ATOMS: atom_id res chain seq x y z
N MET A 1 3.56 20.69 6.64
CA MET A 1 4.23 20.52 5.33
C MET A 1 3.27 20.86 4.20
N PRO A 2 3.71 21.35 3.03
CA PRO A 2 2.83 21.49 1.87
C PRO A 2 2.45 20.10 1.35
N LEU A 3 1.15 19.86 1.18
CA LEU A 3 0.62 18.62 0.63
C LEU A 3 0.88 18.57 -0.88
N GLU A 4 1.39 17.46 -1.39
CA GLU A 4 1.52 17.27 -2.83
C GLU A 4 0.14 17.08 -3.47
N SER A 5 -0.04 17.58 -4.69
CA SER A 5 -1.33 17.46 -5.37
C SER A 5 -1.56 16.05 -5.94
N TYR A 6 -2.80 15.58 -5.91
CA TYR A 6 -3.21 14.32 -6.51
C TYR A 6 -4.15 14.55 -7.70
N ASP A 7 -3.78 14.03 -8.86
CA ASP A 7 -4.47 14.24 -10.14
C ASP A 7 -5.58 13.21 -10.42
N GLY A 8 -5.69 12.17 -9.61
CA GLY A 8 -6.62 11.07 -9.82
C GLY A 8 -6.07 9.95 -10.70
N SER A 9 -4.76 9.88 -10.91
CA SER A 9 -4.10 8.73 -11.54
C SER A 9 -4.36 7.45 -10.75
N ALA A 10 -4.57 6.33 -11.46
CA ALA A 10 -4.78 5.01 -10.87
C ALA A 10 -3.46 4.39 -10.35
N ASP A 11 -2.66 5.19 -9.64
CA ASP A 11 -1.41 4.83 -8.99
C ASP A 11 -1.62 4.77 -7.49
N SER A 12 -1.55 3.57 -6.94
CA SER A 12 -1.87 3.33 -5.55
C SER A 12 -0.85 3.94 -4.60
N GLN A 13 0.44 3.94 -4.93
CA GLN A 13 1.46 4.54 -4.09
C GLN A 13 1.22 6.04 -3.91
N THR A 14 0.90 6.72 -5.00
CA THR A 14 0.54 8.15 -5.02
C THR A 14 -0.75 8.41 -4.25
N PHE A 15 -1.77 7.56 -4.42
CA PHE A 15 -3.02 7.67 -3.67
C PHE A 15 -2.82 7.47 -2.15
N TYR A 16 -2.11 6.41 -1.73
CA TYR A 16 -1.85 6.13 -0.31
C TYR A 16 -0.95 7.20 0.33
N ARG A 17 0.05 7.72 -0.42
CA ARG A 17 0.84 8.88 -0.01
C ARG A 17 -0.07 10.07 0.27
N PHE A 18 -0.89 10.44 -0.71
CA PHE A 18 -1.83 11.56 -0.61
C PHE A 18 -2.80 11.39 0.57
N MET A 19 -3.37 10.20 0.76
CA MET A 19 -4.27 9.90 1.88
C MET A 19 -3.56 10.09 3.24
N ARG A 20 -2.36 9.52 3.40
CA ARG A 20 -1.58 9.62 4.66
C ARG A 20 -1.22 11.07 4.98
N GLU A 21 -0.66 11.78 4.00
CA GLU A 21 -0.25 13.17 4.18
C GLU A 21 -1.47 14.08 4.42
N SER A 22 -2.60 13.81 3.76
CA SER A 22 -3.85 14.53 3.99
C SER A 22 -4.36 14.38 5.42
N LYS A 23 -4.32 13.15 5.97
CA LYS A 23 -4.70 12.89 7.38
C LYS A 23 -3.80 13.67 8.33
N SER A 24 -2.47 13.57 8.16
CA SER A 24 -1.50 14.34 8.96
C SER A 24 -1.76 15.84 8.87
N TYR A 25 -1.99 16.36 7.66
CA TYR A 25 -2.20 17.78 7.41
C TYR A 25 -3.44 18.35 8.12
N VAL A 26 -4.55 17.62 8.12
CA VAL A 26 -5.79 18.09 8.77
C VAL A 26 -5.77 17.88 10.29
N GLU A 27 -5.07 16.85 10.77
CA GLU A 27 -4.85 16.59 12.20
C GLU A 27 -3.91 17.63 12.83
N GLU A 28 -2.73 17.82 12.26
CA GLU A 28 -1.76 18.85 12.70
C GLU A 28 -2.37 20.26 12.61
N GLY A 29 -3.15 20.51 11.56
CA GLY A 29 -3.85 21.78 11.37
C GLY A 29 -5.10 21.95 12.23
N GLN A 30 -5.46 20.99 13.09
CA GLN A 30 -6.66 20.97 13.92
C GLN A 30 -7.93 21.34 13.16
N VAL A 31 -8.04 20.88 11.92
CA VAL A 31 -9.14 21.24 11.03
C VAL A 31 -10.38 20.49 11.46
N ARG A 32 -11.45 21.22 11.79
CA ARG A 32 -12.75 20.62 12.14
C ARG A 32 -13.21 19.69 11.02
N SER A 33 -13.75 18.52 11.37
CA SER A 33 -14.12 17.46 10.42
C SER A 33 -14.91 17.95 9.21
N LYS A 34 -15.90 18.83 9.44
CA LYS A 34 -16.74 19.43 8.40
C LYS A 34 -16.03 20.33 7.37
N HIS A 35 -14.77 20.68 7.59
CA HIS A 35 -13.96 21.51 6.67
C HIS A 35 -12.78 20.73 6.09
N GLN A 36 -12.55 19.49 6.52
CA GLN A 36 -11.36 18.74 6.11
C GLN A 36 -11.38 18.47 4.61
N VAL A 37 -12.46 17.91 4.08
CA VAL A 37 -12.58 17.55 2.66
C VAL A 37 -12.53 18.78 1.76
N GLU A 38 -13.24 19.85 2.13
CA GLU A 38 -13.18 21.14 1.43
C GLU A 38 -11.74 21.69 1.40
N LYS A 39 -11.02 21.62 2.52
CA LYS A 39 -9.63 22.10 2.59
C LYS A 39 -8.69 21.25 1.72
N LEU A 40 -8.90 19.93 1.69
CA LEU A 40 -8.13 19.00 0.87
C LEU A 40 -8.39 19.17 -0.63
N SER A 41 -9.57 19.67 -1.02
CA SER A 41 -9.92 19.90 -2.44
C SER A 41 -8.91 20.77 -3.20
N ARG A 42 -8.21 21.67 -2.48
CA ARG A 42 -7.17 22.57 -3.04
C ARG A 42 -5.95 21.82 -3.58
N TYR A 43 -5.78 20.57 -3.18
CA TYR A 43 -4.69 19.69 -3.58
C TYR A 43 -5.17 18.59 -4.53
N LEU A 44 -6.42 18.67 -5.01
CA LEU A 44 -6.92 17.78 -6.05
C LEU A 44 -6.73 18.44 -7.41
N GLN A 45 -6.35 17.64 -8.40
CA GLN A 45 -6.22 18.06 -9.79
C GLN A 45 -6.91 17.02 -10.70
N GLY A 46 -7.02 17.34 -11.99
CA GLY A 46 -7.46 16.38 -13.01
C GLY A 46 -8.75 15.63 -12.69
N THR A 47 -8.67 14.30 -12.76
CA THR A 47 -9.79 13.38 -12.51
C THR A 47 -10.25 13.46 -11.06
N ALA A 48 -9.34 13.60 -10.10
CA ALA A 48 -9.67 13.71 -8.68
C ALA A 48 -10.44 15.00 -8.36
N TYR A 49 -10.04 16.13 -8.97
CA TYR A 49 -10.77 17.38 -8.83
C TYR A 49 -12.15 17.31 -9.51
N THR A 50 -12.24 16.63 -10.65
CA THR A 50 -13.51 16.39 -11.35
C THR A 50 -14.48 15.60 -10.47
N PHE A 51 -14.01 14.57 -9.77
CA PHE A 51 -14.80 13.84 -8.77
C PHE A 51 -15.31 14.77 -7.67
N TYR A 52 -14.43 15.59 -7.09
CA TYR A 52 -14.80 16.51 -6.02
C TYR A 52 -15.92 17.46 -6.45
N ILE A 53 -15.77 18.13 -7.59
CA ILE A 53 -16.78 19.07 -8.09
C ILE A 53 -18.13 18.40 -8.36
N ARG A 54 -18.12 17.18 -8.93
CA ARG A 54 -19.34 16.49 -9.36
C ARG A 54 -20.10 15.82 -8.22
N GLN A 55 -19.40 15.29 -7.22
CA GLN A 55 -20.01 14.42 -6.21
C GLN A 55 -19.93 14.96 -4.78
N VAL A 56 -18.93 15.79 -4.48
CA VAL A 56 -18.60 16.16 -3.09
C VAL A 56 -18.90 17.63 -2.80
N ALA A 57 -18.61 18.53 -3.74
CA ALA A 57 -18.57 19.97 -3.49
C ALA A 57 -19.90 20.55 -2.96
N PHE A 58 -21.05 19.99 -3.37
CA PHE A 58 -22.36 20.48 -2.94
C PHE A 58 -22.62 20.31 -1.44
N ASN A 59 -22.15 19.21 -0.85
CA ASN A 59 -22.38 18.89 0.55
C ASN A 59 -21.09 18.47 1.28
N ALA A 60 -19.94 19.05 0.90
CA ALA A 60 -18.62 18.65 1.39
C ALA A 60 -18.49 18.61 2.93
N SER A 61 -19.30 19.39 3.66
CA SER A 61 -19.34 19.38 5.12
C SER A 61 -19.89 18.11 5.75
N GLU A 62 -20.66 17.31 4.99
CA GLU A 62 -21.22 16.02 5.43
C GLU A 62 -20.25 14.86 5.19
N TRP A 63 -19.19 15.09 4.41
CA TRP A 63 -18.22 14.05 4.06
C TRP A 63 -17.18 13.87 5.16
N THR A 64 -17.07 12.63 5.63
CA THR A 64 -15.92 12.22 6.46
C THR A 64 -14.71 11.93 5.57
N LEU A 65 -13.49 12.01 6.13
CA LEU A 65 -12.28 11.61 5.39
C LEU A 65 -12.38 10.17 4.85
N ASN A 66 -12.93 9.25 5.65
CA ASN A 66 -13.05 7.86 5.23
C ASN A 66 -13.95 7.74 4.00
N MET A 67 -15.15 8.32 4.05
CA MET A 67 -16.07 8.34 2.90
C MET A 67 -15.42 9.00 1.68
N PHE A 68 -14.74 10.13 1.87
CA PHE A 68 -14.07 10.85 0.80
C PHE A 68 -13.00 10.00 0.12
N PHE A 69 -12.09 9.38 0.87
CA PHE A 69 -11.03 8.56 0.29
C PHE A 69 -11.56 7.29 -0.36
N THR A 70 -12.55 6.61 0.24
CA THR A 70 -13.18 5.44 -0.38
C THR A 70 -13.81 5.81 -1.72
N SER A 71 -14.64 6.85 -1.78
CA SER A 71 -15.29 7.27 -3.03
C SER A 71 -14.31 7.83 -4.07
N LEU A 72 -13.25 8.53 -3.63
CA LEU A 72 -12.20 8.99 -4.52
C LEU A 72 -11.44 7.82 -5.15
N PHE A 73 -11.14 6.78 -4.36
CA PHE A 73 -10.54 5.55 -4.87
C PHE A 73 -11.45 4.88 -5.90
N ASP A 74 -12.74 4.69 -5.56
CA ASP A 74 -13.72 4.06 -6.45
C ASP A 74 -13.91 4.82 -7.77
N TYR A 75 -13.76 6.15 -7.75
CA TYR A 75 -13.86 6.98 -8.95
C TYR A 75 -12.60 6.92 -9.82
N CYS A 76 -11.41 6.93 -9.21
CA CYS A 76 -10.13 7.01 -9.92
C CYS A 76 -9.60 5.64 -10.37
N PHE A 77 -9.90 4.58 -9.63
CA PHE A 77 -9.37 3.25 -9.89
C PHE A 77 -10.38 2.36 -10.63
N PRO A 78 -9.93 1.46 -11.52
CA PRO A 78 -10.79 0.47 -12.13
C PRO A 78 -11.46 -0.43 -11.07
N THR A 79 -12.73 -0.79 -11.26
CA THR A 79 -13.49 -1.67 -10.34
C THR A 79 -12.84 -3.04 -10.08
N ASN A 80 -11.96 -3.50 -10.96
CA ASN A 80 -11.21 -4.75 -10.81
C ASN A 80 -9.76 -4.57 -10.32
N TYR A 81 -9.38 -3.38 -9.87
CA TYR A 81 -8.00 -3.06 -9.50
C TYR A 81 -7.49 -3.94 -8.35
N ILE A 82 -8.22 -4.00 -7.23
CA ILE A 82 -7.84 -4.83 -6.06
C ILE A 82 -7.72 -6.30 -6.49
N SER A 83 -8.70 -6.81 -7.24
CA SER A 83 -8.67 -8.19 -7.76
C SER A 83 -7.47 -8.46 -8.66
N LYS A 84 -7.04 -7.48 -9.47
CA LYS A 84 -5.80 -7.59 -10.27
C LYS A 84 -4.56 -7.61 -9.39
N GLN A 85 -4.50 -6.78 -8.34
CA GLN A 85 -3.36 -6.78 -7.42
C GLN A 85 -3.29 -8.08 -6.60
N GLN A 86 -4.41 -8.63 -6.16
CA GLN A 86 -4.46 -9.94 -5.52
C GLN A 86 -3.96 -11.06 -6.45
N LYS A 87 -4.33 -11.02 -7.74
CA LYS A 87 -3.79 -11.96 -8.74
C LYS A 87 -2.30 -11.77 -8.95
N LYS A 88 -1.82 -10.51 -8.98
CA LYS A 88 -0.38 -10.20 -9.08
C LYS A 88 0.36 -10.76 -7.87
N LEU A 89 -0.15 -10.56 -6.65
CA LEU A 89 0.42 -11.07 -5.41
C LEU A 89 0.54 -12.59 -5.40
N LYS A 90 -0.52 -13.31 -5.79
CA LYS A 90 -0.51 -14.78 -5.86
C LYS A 90 0.52 -15.36 -6.84
N ASN A 91 0.91 -14.57 -7.84
CA ASN A 91 1.86 -14.98 -8.87
C ASN A 91 3.24 -14.33 -8.69
N LEU A 92 3.47 -13.64 -7.56
CA LEU A 92 4.72 -12.95 -7.30
C LEU A 92 5.70 -13.89 -6.57
N TYR A 93 6.82 -14.15 -7.22
CA TYR A 93 7.92 -14.94 -6.69
C TYR A 93 9.23 -14.16 -6.86
N GLN A 94 10.23 -14.45 -6.01
CA GLN A 94 11.55 -13.84 -6.09
C GLN A 94 12.17 -14.05 -7.48
N ASN A 95 12.14 -15.29 -8.00
CA ASN A 95 12.69 -15.63 -9.32
C ASN A 95 14.09 -15.03 -9.52
N GLY A 96 14.35 -14.34 -10.64
CA GLY A 96 15.64 -13.69 -10.91
C GLY A 96 15.92 -12.41 -10.13
N LYS A 97 14.98 -11.91 -9.32
CA LYS A 97 15.13 -10.69 -8.52
C LYS A 97 15.96 -10.96 -7.28
N THR A 98 16.54 -9.90 -6.73
CA THR A 98 17.11 -9.91 -5.38
C THR A 98 16.00 -10.06 -4.33
N VAL A 99 16.34 -10.54 -3.13
CA VAL A 99 15.41 -10.58 -1.99
C VAL A 99 14.85 -9.20 -1.72
N LYS A 100 15.71 -8.17 -1.77
CA LYS A 100 15.32 -6.78 -1.52
C LYS A 100 14.28 -6.25 -2.52
N GLU A 101 14.47 -6.50 -3.81
CA GLU A 101 13.50 -6.12 -4.85
C GLU A 101 12.17 -6.87 -4.67
N TYR A 102 12.24 -8.18 -4.40
CA TYR A 102 11.06 -8.99 -4.16
C TYR A 102 10.25 -8.52 -2.94
N VAL A 103 10.93 -8.26 -1.82
CA VAL A 103 10.34 -7.73 -0.59
C VAL A 103 9.70 -6.36 -0.83
N SER A 104 10.35 -5.49 -1.60
CA SER A 104 9.81 -4.17 -1.94
C SER A 104 8.49 -4.29 -2.70
N GLU A 105 8.41 -5.17 -3.70
CA GLU A 105 7.17 -5.42 -4.45
C GLU A 105 6.06 -6.05 -3.59
N LEU A 106 6.40 -6.89 -2.61
CA LEU A 106 5.43 -7.42 -1.66
C LEU A 106 4.83 -6.33 -0.78
N ILE A 107 5.67 -5.47 -0.20
CA ILE A 107 5.23 -4.36 0.66
C ILE A 107 4.30 -3.42 -0.11
N GLU A 108 4.64 -3.11 -1.37
CA GLU A 108 3.76 -2.35 -2.26
C GLU A 108 2.40 -3.03 -2.40
N LEU A 109 2.36 -4.30 -2.78
CA LEU A 109 1.10 -5.03 -2.97
C LEU A 109 0.27 -5.15 -1.70
N PHE A 110 0.90 -5.37 -0.54
CA PHE A 110 0.23 -5.41 0.75
C PHE A 110 -0.41 -4.07 1.09
N THR A 111 0.31 -2.97 0.85
CA THR A 111 -0.23 -1.62 1.04
C THR A 111 -1.48 -1.39 0.19
N ILE A 112 -1.51 -1.94 -1.03
CA ILE A 112 -2.65 -1.79 -1.94
C ILE A 112 -3.86 -2.61 -1.51
N ILE A 113 -3.62 -3.89 -1.22
CA ILE A 113 -4.69 -4.84 -0.87
C ILE A 113 -5.28 -4.52 0.51
N GLY A 114 -4.49 -3.94 1.40
CA GLY A 114 -4.91 -3.53 2.73
C GLY A 114 -4.63 -4.63 3.76
N GLU A 115 -5.68 -5.04 4.48
CA GLU A 115 -5.54 -5.92 5.64
C GLU A 115 -5.14 -7.35 5.23
N ILE A 116 -3.87 -7.68 5.46
CA ILE A 116 -3.28 -9.02 5.32
C ILE A 116 -2.65 -9.34 6.66
N SER A 117 -2.96 -10.51 7.24
CA SER A 117 -2.41 -10.89 8.53
C SER A 117 -0.89 -11.01 8.46
N GLU A 118 -0.17 -10.68 9.53
CA GLU A 118 1.29 -10.83 9.57
C GLU A 118 1.73 -12.26 9.22
N ARG A 119 0.98 -13.26 9.68
CA ARG A 119 1.22 -14.67 9.33
C ARG A 119 1.09 -14.92 7.84
N ASP A 120 0.07 -14.37 7.19
CA ASP A 120 -0.08 -14.49 5.73
C ASP A 120 1.03 -13.76 4.99
N LYS A 121 1.48 -12.59 5.47
CA LYS A 121 2.63 -11.90 4.89
C LYS A 121 3.88 -12.78 4.95
N VAL A 122 4.19 -13.33 6.13
CA VAL A 122 5.34 -14.23 6.32
C VAL A 122 5.24 -15.45 5.41
N ASN A 123 4.06 -16.07 5.32
CA ASN A 123 3.83 -17.21 4.43
C ASN A 123 4.06 -16.83 2.96
N ILE A 124 3.51 -15.72 2.49
CA ILE A 124 3.68 -15.25 1.10
C ILE A 124 5.15 -15.00 0.80
N LEU A 125 5.87 -14.30 1.69
CA LEU A 125 7.31 -14.08 1.56
C LEU A 125 8.06 -15.41 1.50
N TRP A 126 7.87 -16.27 2.50
CA TRP A 126 8.60 -17.52 2.62
C TRP A 126 8.43 -18.41 1.39
N PHE A 127 7.19 -18.66 0.98
CA PHE A 127 6.90 -19.56 -0.14
C PHE A 127 7.18 -18.96 -1.51
N GLY A 128 7.34 -17.64 -1.61
CA GLY A 128 7.73 -16.98 -2.84
C GLY A 128 9.24 -16.76 -3.01
N LEU A 129 10.05 -16.96 -1.96
CA LEU A 129 11.52 -16.98 -2.06
C LEU A 129 12.01 -18.19 -2.88
N ARG A 130 13.24 -18.12 -3.38
CA ARG A 130 13.90 -19.25 -4.06
C ARG A 130 14.03 -20.45 -3.13
N SER A 131 13.89 -21.66 -3.68
CA SER A 131 13.98 -22.91 -2.90
C SER A 131 15.31 -23.07 -2.16
N SER A 132 16.42 -22.55 -2.70
CA SER A 132 17.72 -22.57 -2.01
C SER A 132 17.71 -21.73 -0.74
N ILE A 133 17.11 -20.53 -0.79
CA ILE A 133 16.98 -19.63 0.36
C ILE A 133 16.03 -20.24 1.39
N GLN A 134 14.91 -20.80 0.96
CA GLN A 134 13.98 -21.50 1.86
C GLN A 134 14.65 -22.63 2.64
N GLN A 135 15.49 -23.43 1.99
CA GLN A 135 16.24 -24.51 2.65
C GLN A 135 17.23 -23.98 3.69
N ASP A 136 17.93 -22.89 3.39
CA ASP A 136 18.89 -22.30 4.31
C ASP A 136 18.22 -21.58 5.48
N LEU A 137 17.03 -20.99 5.27
CA LEU A 137 16.20 -20.45 6.36
C LEU A 137 15.80 -21.56 7.35
N TRP A 138 15.44 -22.74 6.85
CA TRP A 138 15.18 -23.90 7.72
C TRP A 138 16.43 -24.32 8.50
N LYS A 139 17.62 -24.31 7.87
CA LYS A 139 18.89 -24.62 8.55
C LYS A 139 19.25 -23.59 9.62
N ASP A 140 18.90 -22.32 9.39
CA ASP A 140 19.04 -21.20 10.34
C ASP A 140 17.95 -21.21 11.44
N ARG A 141 17.16 -22.29 11.52
CA ARG A 141 16.08 -22.49 12.52
C ARG A 141 14.98 -21.43 12.46
N ARG A 142 14.80 -20.78 11.31
CA ARG A 142 13.62 -19.95 11.04
C ARG A 142 12.43 -20.83 10.67
N ASN A 143 11.23 -20.34 10.96
CA ASN A 143 9.98 -21.04 10.71
C ASN A 143 8.89 -20.04 10.33
N PRO A 144 8.20 -20.22 9.19
CA PRO A 144 7.16 -19.29 8.73
C PRO A 144 5.97 -19.15 9.69
N GLU A 145 5.78 -20.10 10.61
CA GLU A 145 4.69 -20.07 11.58
C GLU A 145 5.00 -19.28 12.85
N THR A 146 6.28 -19.04 13.14
CA THR A 146 6.72 -18.42 14.40
C THR A 146 7.67 -17.24 14.23
N SER A 147 8.31 -17.10 13.07
CA SER A 147 9.25 -16.01 12.79
C SER A 147 8.49 -14.76 12.36
N SER A 148 8.97 -13.59 12.77
CA SER A 148 8.43 -12.32 12.29
C SER A 148 8.78 -12.07 10.82
N TRP A 149 8.06 -11.14 10.19
CA TRP A 149 8.38 -10.69 8.84
C TRP A 149 9.82 -10.16 8.76
N GLU A 150 10.19 -9.28 9.69
CA GLU A 150 11.50 -8.64 9.75
C GLU A 150 12.62 -9.67 9.94
N ASP A 151 12.40 -10.68 10.78
CA ASP A 151 13.34 -11.79 10.99
C ASP A 151 13.61 -12.56 9.70
N VAL A 152 12.55 -12.90 8.95
CA VAL A 152 12.67 -13.67 7.71
C VAL A 152 13.33 -12.85 6.61
N VAL A 153 12.99 -11.57 6.48
CA VAL A 153 13.63 -10.66 5.52
C VAL A 153 15.13 -10.55 5.79
N ALA A 154 15.51 -10.24 7.03
CA ALA A 154 16.92 -10.06 7.39
C ALA A 154 17.74 -11.34 7.14
N ALA A 155 17.21 -12.51 7.53
CA ALA A 155 17.87 -13.78 7.28
C ALA A 155 17.97 -14.11 5.78
N ALA A 156 16.92 -13.87 5.01
CA ALA A 156 16.90 -14.14 3.57
C ALA A 156 17.92 -13.27 2.81
N GLU A 157 18.08 -12.00 3.17
CA GLU A 157 19.09 -11.11 2.55
C GLU A 157 20.52 -11.61 2.83
N VAL A 158 20.82 -12.02 4.07
CA VAL A 158 22.14 -12.57 4.44
C VAL A 158 22.43 -13.88 3.70
N ILE A 159 21.44 -14.75 3.57
CA ILE A 159 21.55 -16.00 2.82
C ILE A 159 21.79 -15.72 1.34
N GLU A 160 21.08 -14.77 0.74
CA GLU A 160 21.27 -14.40 -0.67
C GLU A 160 22.69 -13.92 -0.94
N ILE A 161 23.28 -13.11 -0.04
CA ILE A 161 24.68 -12.68 -0.14
C ILE A 161 25.64 -13.86 -0.07
N THR A 162 25.34 -14.86 0.76
CA THR A 162 26.20 -16.05 0.95
C THR A 162 26.12 -17.01 -0.24
N GLN A 163 25.02 -16.99 -1.00
CA GLN A 163 24.78 -17.82 -2.18
C GLN A 163 25.17 -17.14 -3.51
N SER A 164 25.50 -15.85 -3.49
CA SER A 164 25.93 -15.05 -4.66
C SER A 164 27.38 -15.32 -5.05
#